data_AF-A0A091DRF5-F1
#
_entry.id   AF-A0A091DRF5-F1
#
_cell.length_a   1.000
_cell.length_b   1.000
_cell.length_c   1.000
_cell.angle_alpha   90.00
_cell.angle_beta   90.00
_cell.angle_gamma   90.00
#
_symmetry.space_group_name_H-M   'P 1'
#
loop_
_entity.id
_entity.type
_entity.pdbx_description
1 polymer ?
#
loop_
_entity_poly.entity_id
_entity_poly.type
_entity_poly.pdbx_seq_one_letter_code
_entity_poly.pdbx_strand_id
1 'polypeptide(L)'
;MAVDEARSLAQAALTLAEQILAEFQLQEEDLKKVMRRMQKEMDRGLRLETHEEASVKMLPTYVRSTPEGSEVGDFLSLDLGGTNFRVMLVKVGEGEEGQWSVKTKQQMYSIPEDAMTGTAEMLFDYISECISDFLDKHQMKHKKLPLGFTFSFPVRHEDIDKGILLNWTKGFKASGAEGNNIVGLLRDAIKRRGDFEMDVVAMVNDTVATMISCYYEDHQCEVGMIVGTGCNACYMEEMENVELVEGDEGRMCVNTEWGAFGDSGELDEFLLEYDRMVDESSVNPGQQLYEKLIGGKYMGELVRLVLLKLVDENLLFHGEASEQLRTRGAFETRFVDASPSSPRSDPGDRKQIHNILSTLGLRPSATDCDIASRKAGTRGKAATKQAQRGSSNVFSMFEQAQIQEFKESWSSSSHLKALSSQAFSCIDQNRDGIICKSDLRETYSQLGKVSIPEEELDAMLQEGKGPINFTVFLTLFGEKLNGTDPEEAILSAFRMFDPSGQGVVNKDEFKQLLLTQADKFSPAEVEQLFALTPVDLTGNIDYKSLCYIITHGDEKEE
;
A
#
# COMPACT_ATOMS: atom_id res chain seq x y z
N MET A 1 -34.67 -24.35 30.13
CA MET A 1 -35.12 -23.12 30.83
C MET A 1 -33.96 -22.14 31.07
N ALA A 2 -33.14 -22.24 32.12
CA ALA A 2 -32.05 -21.27 32.34
C ALA A 2 -30.98 -21.25 31.22
N VAL A 3 -30.68 -22.41 30.61
CA VAL A 3 -29.75 -22.51 29.48
C VAL A 3 -30.35 -21.93 28.18
N ASP A 4 -31.67 -22.04 28.00
CA ASP A 4 -32.37 -21.49 26.83
C ASP A 4 -32.53 -19.97 26.94
N GLU A 5 -32.80 -19.46 28.15
CA GLU A 5 -32.81 -18.02 28.44
C GLU A 5 -31.43 -17.38 28.24
N ALA A 6 -30.36 -18.00 28.73
CA ALA A 6 -29.00 -17.51 28.53
C ALA A 6 -28.61 -17.48 27.04
N ARG A 7 -29.03 -18.49 26.27
CA ARG A 7 -28.80 -18.56 24.82
C ARG A 7 -29.62 -17.52 24.05
N SER A 8 -30.85 -17.25 24.49
CA SER A 8 -31.72 -16.21 23.94
C SER A 8 -31.16 -14.81 24.16
N LEU A 9 -30.70 -14.52 25.40
CA LEU A 9 -30.07 -13.24 25.75
C LEU A 9 -28.77 -13.02 24.98
N ALA A 10 -27.92 -14.05 24.85
CA ALA A 10 -26.70 -13.97 24.05
C ALA A 10 -26.99 -13.69 22.57
N GLN A 11 -28.03 -14.30 22.01
CA GLN A 11 -28.45 -14.06 20.62
C GLN A 11 -29.00 -12.64 20.42
N ALA A 12 -29.74 -12.11 21.39
CA ALA A 12 -30.25 -10.75 21.35
C ALA A 12 -29.10 -9.71 21.40
N ALA A 13 -28.13 -9.91 22.29
CA ALA A 13 -26.93 -9.07 22.37
C ALA A 13 -26.12 -9.09 21.05
N LEU A 14 -25.97 -10.28 20.47
CA LEU A 14 -25.32 -10.47 19.17
C LEU A 14 -26.03 -9.69 18.05
N THR A 15 -27.35 -9.70 18.04
CA THR A 15 -28.19 -9.02 17.04
C THR A 15 -28.07 -7.50 17.17
N LEU A 16 -28.05 -6.98 18.40
CA LEU A 16 -27.88 -5.54 18.63
C LEU A 16 -26.47 -5.07 18.24
N ALA A 17 -25.44 -5.87 18.54
CA ALA A 17 -24.09 -5.60 18.07
C ALA A 17 -24.02 -5.58 16.54
N GLU A 18 -24.65 -6.53 15.84
CA GLU A 18 -24.73 -6.52 14.37
C GLU A 18 -25.41 -5.25 13.82
N GLN A 19 -26.44 -4.73 14.49
CA GLN A 19 -27.10 -3.49 14.07
C GLN A 19 -26.18 -2.27 14.17
N ILE A 20 -25.44 -2.14 15.27
CA ILE A 20 -24.46 -1.05 15.44
C ILE A 20 -23.36 -1.15 14.38
N LEU A 21 -22.84 -2.35 14.13
CA LEU A 21 -21.78 -2.56 13.13
C LEU A 21 -22.27 -2.39 11.68
N ALA A 22 -23.56 -2.61 11.43
CA ALA A 22 -24.17 -2.42 10.10
C ALA A 22 -24.19 -0.94 9.67
N GLU A 23 -24.15 0.01 10.61
CA GLU A 23 -24.06 1.46 10.29
C GLU A 23 -22.80 1.82 9.52
N PHE A 24 -21.73 1.04 9.68
CA PHE A 24 -20.48 1.23 8.95
C PHE A 24 -20.50 0.63 7.53
N GLN A 25 -21.54 -0.15 7.18
CA GLN A 25 -21.67 -0.76 5.86
C GLN A 25 -22.33 0.21 4.89
N LEU A 26 -21.53 0.75 3.96
CA LEU A 26 -22.04 1.48 2.81
C LEU A 26 -22.62 0.51 1.78
N GLN A 27 -23.75 0.87 1.20
CA GLN A 27 -24.31 0.15 0.06
C GLN A 27 -23.56 0.53 -1.23
N GLU A 28 -23.66 -0.31 -2.26
CA GLU A 28 -23.04 -0.05 -3.57
C GLU A 28 -23.44 1.33 -4.14
N GLU A 29 -24.71 1.70 -3.99
CA GLU A 29 -25.21 3.01 -4.44
C GLU A 29 -24.58 4.18 -3.66
N ASP A 30 -24.28 3.99 -2.37
CA ASP A 30 -23.58 5.01 -1.58
C ASP A 30 -22.13 5.14 -2.02
N LEU A 31 -21.45 4.03 -2.30
CA LEU A 31 -20.09 4.04 -2.87
C LEU A 31 -20.06 4.77 -4.23
N LYS A 32 -21.05 4.52 -5.10
CA LYS A 32 -21.19 5.27 -6.37
C LYS A 32 -21.42 6.76 -6.15
N LYS A 33 -22.19 7.16 -5.14
CA LYS A 33 -22.35 8.59 -4.79
C LYS A 33 -21.02 9.20 -4.34
N VAL A 34 -20.29 8.53 -3.44
CA VAL A 34 -18.98 8.97 -2.95
C VAL A 34 -18.00 9.14 -4.11
N MET A 35 -17.91 8.15 -5.00
CA MET A 35 -17.07 8.18 -6.20
C MET A 35 -17.41 9.39 -7.10
N ARG A 36 -18.68 9.63 -7.41
CA ARG A 36 -19.10 10.79 -8.23
C ARG A 36 -18.78 12.13 -7.55
N ARG A 37 -18.92 12.21 -6.22
CA ARG A 37 -18.57 13.42 -5.46
C ARG A 37 -17.06 13.66 -5.46
N MET A 38 -16.25 12.63 -5.27
CA MET A 38 -14.79 12.71 -5.36
C MET A 38 -14.36 13.19 -6.76
N GLN A 39 -14.87 12.55 -7.81
CA GLN A 39 -14.55 12.93 -9.19
C GLN A 39 -14.89 14.40 -9.48
N LYS A 40 -16.06 14.86 -9.00
CA LYS A 40 -16.44 16.28 -9.12
C LYS A 40 -15.47 17.21 -8.38
N GLU A 41 -15.01 16.84 -7.19
CA GLU A 41 -14.03 17.64 -6.45
C GLU A 41 -12.65 17.63 -7.10
N MET A 42 -12.24 16.51 -7.72
CA MET A 42 -11.02 16.45 -8.55
C MET A 42 -11.14 17.41 -9.75
N ASP A 43 -12.26 17.38 -10.48
CA ASP A 43 -12.51 18.30 -11.59
C ASP A 43 -12.47 19.77 -11.13
N ARG A 44 -13.01 20.06 -9.93
CA ARG A 44 -12.95 21.41 -9.36
C ARG A 44 -11.54 21.81 -8.95
N GLY A 45 -10.76 20.87 -8.42
CA GLY A 45 -9.37 21.09 -8.00
C GLY A 45 -8.44 21.41 -9.17
N LEU A 46 -8.69 20.83 -10.34
CA LEU A 46 -7.89 21.05 -11.56
C LEU A 46 -8.16 22.40 -12.25
N ARG A 47 -9.35 22.98 -12.06
CA ARG A 47 -9.79 24.22 -12.71
C ARG A 47 -9.34 25.46 -11.97
N LEU A 48 -8.85 26.45 -12.68
CA LEU A 48 -8.34 27.69 -12.11
C LEU A 48 -9.43 28.45 -11.33
N GLU A 49 -10.66 28.47 -11.84
CA GLU A 49 -11.78 29.21 -11.22
C GLU A 49 -12.25 28.60 -9.89
N THR A 50 -12.13 27.28 -9.70
CA THR A 50 -12.70 26.58 -8.54
C THR A 50 -11.67 26.01 -7.58
N HIS A 51 -10.38 26.03 -7.95
CA HIS A 51 -9.29 25.42 -7.17
C HIS A 51 -9.19 25.93 -5.72
N GLU A 52 -9.36 27.24 -5.50
CA GLU A 52 -9.26 27.83 -4.16
C GLU A 52 -10.30 27.23 -3.20
N GLU A 53 -11.52 26.99 -3.69
CA GLU A 53 -12.65 26.46 -2.90
C GLU A 53 -12.76 24.93 -2.93
N ALA A 54 -12.07 24.24 -3.84
CA ALA A 54 -12.12 22.79 -3.94
C ALA A 54 -11.52 22.14 -2.68
N SER A 55 -12.18 21.10 -2.16
CA SER A 55 -11.64 20.36 -1.01
C SER A 55 -10.46 19.48 -1.44
N VAL A 56 -10.52 18.90 -2.65
CA VAL A 56 -9.44 18.11 -3.25
C VAL A 56 -8.60 19.05 -4.11
N LYS A 57 -7.32 19.26 -3.75
CA LYS A 57 -6.52 20.35 -4.31
C LYS A 57 -5.90 20.05 -5.67
N MET A 58 -5.66 18.79 -6.03
CA MET A 58 -5.13 18.44 -7.35
C MET A 58 -3.87 19.22 -7.71
N LEU A 59 -2.88 19.17 -6.82
CA LEU A 59 -1.65 19.96 -6.88
C LEU A 59 -0.73 19.47 -8.02
N PRO A 60 -0.36 20.34 -8.97
CA PRO A 60 0.60 20.02 -10.03
C PRO A 60 1.98 19.71 -9.44
N THR A 61 2.62 18.61 -9.88
CA THR A 61 3.91 18.16 -9.31
C THR A 61 5.12 18.52 -10.17
N TYR A 62 4.89 19.01 -11.39
CA TYR A 62 5.92 19.27 -12.42
C TYR A 62 6.68 18.02 -12.91
N VAL A 63 6.28 16.81 -12.51
CA VAL A 63 6.73 15.55 -13.12
C VAL A 63 5.90 15.30 -14.38
N ARG A 64 6.51 15.41 -15.57
CA ARG A 64 5.81 15.38 -16.87
C ARG A 64 5.86 14.04 -17.61
N SER A 65 6.64 13.08 -17.12
CA SER A 65 6.78 11.77 -17.74
C SER A 65 7.05 10.70 -16.70
N THR A 66 6.63 9.48 -17.00
CA THR A 66 7.10 8.27 -16.34
C THR A 66 8.55 7.97 -16.78
N PRO A 67 9.30 7.14 -16.03
CA PRO A 67 10.63 6.72 -16.45
C PRO A 67 10.64 6.09 -17.85
N GLU A 68 11.75 6.20 -18.57
CA GLU A 68 11.97 5.58 -19.87
C GLU A 68 12.73 4.26 -19.75
N GLY A 69 13.30 3.96 -18.57
CA GLY A 69 14.18 2.80 -18.35
C GLY A 69 15.60 3.03 -18.89
N SER A 70 15.94 4.26 -19.26
CA SER A 70 17.24 4.68 -19.80
C SER A 70 18.06 5.53 -18.79
N GLU A 71 17.55 5.74 -17.58
CA GLU A 71 18.17 6.56 -16.53
C GLU A 71 19.42 5.94 -15.89
N VAL A 72 20.62 6.47 -16.14
CA VAL A 72 21.85 5.97 -15.48
C VAL A 72 22.42 7.01 -14.52
N GLY A 73 22.76 6.61 -13.30
CA GLY A 73 23.45 7.49 -12.35
C GLY A 73 23.46 7.02 -10.89
N ASP A 74 24.26 7.73 -10.09
CA ASP A 74 24.25 7.67 -8.62
C ASP A 74 23.46 8.90 -8.11
N PHE A 75 22.39 8.69 -7.33
CA PHE A 75 21.49 9.72 -6.82
C PHE A 75 21.37 9.63 -5.30
N LEU A 76 21.26 10.77 -4.60
CA LEU A 76 20.70 10.78 -3.25
C LEU A 76 19.17 10.90 -3.32
N SER A 77 18.51 10.21 -2.42
CA SER A 77 17.10 10.41 -2.11
C SER A 77 16.95 10.68 -0.62
N LEU A 78 16.17 11.70 -0.29
CA LEU A 78 15.72 11.98 1.08
C LEU A 78 14.24 11.64 1.19
N ASP A 79 13.84 11.02 2.29
CA ASP A 79 12.45 10.70 2.56
C ASP A 79 12.05 11.22 3.94
N LEU A 80 11.16 12.22 3.92
CA LEU A 80 10.62 12.88 5.10
C LEU A 80 9.09 12.90 5.02
N GLY A 81 8.45 12.02 5.80
CA GLY A 81 6.99 11.96 5.90
C GLY A 81 6.43 11.61 7.27
N GLY A 82 7.27 11.37 8.27
CA GLY A 82 6.87 10.99 9.62
C GLY A 82 7.99 11.19 10.63
N THR A 83 7.99 10.45 11.74
CA THR A 83 9.03 10.52 12.77
C THR A 83 10.37 9.90 12.34
N ASN A 84 10.37 9.14 11.24
CA ASN A 84 11.56 8.53 10.67
C ASN A 84 11.94 9.29 9.39
N PHE A 85 13.15 9.81 9.39
CA PHE A 85 13.80 10.41 8.23
C PHE A 85 14.76 9.40 7.61
N ARG A 86 14.76 9.29 6.29
CA ARG A 86 15.61 8.33 5.59
C ARG A 86 16.47 9.03 4.55
N VAL A 87 17.74 8.64 4.52
CA VAL A 87 18.71 9.06 3.49
C VAL A 87 19.09 7.81 2.70
N MET A 88 19.01 7.89 1.37
CA MET A 88 19.32 6.78 0.48
C MET A 88 20.29 7.19 -0.61
N LEU A 89 21.24 6.32 -0.92
CA LEU A 89 21.99 6.33 -2.17
C LEU A 89 21.32 5.32 -3.12
N VAL A 90 20.83 5.81 -4.25
CA VAL A 90 20.23 5.00 -5.31
C VAL A 90 21.18 4.97 -6.50
N LYS A 91 21.53 3.78 -6.96
CA LYS A 91 22.36 3.58 -8.14
C LYS A 91 21.52 2.92 -9.22
N VAL A 92 21.34 3.60 -10.34
CA VAL A 92 20.56 3.13 -11.48
C VAL A 92 21.49 2.93 -12.67
N GLY A 93 21.41 1.77 -13.33
CA GLY A 93 22.15 1.50 -14.57
C GLY A 93 22.26 0.02 -14.91
N GLU A 94 23.05 -0.29 -15.95
CA GLU A 94 23.32 -1.67 -16.38
C GLU A 94 24.02 -2.48 -15.28
N GLY A 95 23.40 -3.61 -14.92
CA GLY A 95 23.97 -4.64 -14.06
C GLY A 95 25.03 -5.48 -14.79
N GLU A 96 25.64 -6.42 -14.06
CA GLU A 96 26.78 -7.22 -14.54
C GLU A 96 26.45 -8.16 -15.72
N GLU A 97 25.16 -8.44 -15.96
CA GLU A 97 24.66 -9.29 -17.04
C GLU A 97 23.92 -8.51 -18.16
N GLY A 98 24.03 -7.17 -18.18
CA GLY A 98 23.34 -6.32 -19.16
C GLY A 98 21.85 -6.11 -18.90
N GLN A 99 21.33 -6.58 -17.75
CA GLN A 99 20.00 -6.23 -17.26
C GLN A 99 20.05 -4.92 -16.47
N TRP A 100 19.02 -4.10 -16.60
CA TRP A 100 18.87 -2.89 -15.80
C TRP A 100 18.77 -3.23 -14.31
N SER A 101 19.53 -2.54 -13.46
CA SER A 101 19.53 -2.79 -12.02
C SER A 101 19.45 -1.51 -11.21
N VAL A 102 18.66 -1.56 -10.14
CA VAL A 102 18.58 -0.51 -9.12
C VAL A 102 19.21 -1.06 -7.84
N LYS A 103 20.31 -0.46 -7.39
CA LYS A 103 20.98 -0.82 -6.13
C LYS A 103 20.83 0.32 -5.13
N THR A 104 20.34 0.02 -3.93
CA THR A 104 20.12 1.03 -2.89
C THR A 104 21.01 0.78 -1.67
N LYS A 105 21.40 1.88 -1.02
CA LYS A 105 21.92 1.88 0.35
C LYS A 105 21.13 2.91 1.12
N GLN A 106 20.65 2.59 2.31
CA GLN A 106 19.81 3.49 3.08
C GLN A 106 20.24 3.54 4.55
N GLN A 107 19.91 4.66 5.21
CA GLN A 107 20.01 4.79 6.65
C GLN A 107 18.79 5.57 7.16
N MET A 108 18.20 5.08 8.26
CA MET A 108 17.12 5.76 8.94
C MET A 108 17.63 6.56 10.14
N TYR A 109 16.96 7.68 10.41
CA TYR A 109 17.21 8.59 11.51
C TYR A 109 15.88 8.95 12.17
N SER A 110 15.78 8.79 13.48
CA SER A 110 14.61 9.28 14.22
C SER A 110 14.69 10.79 14.37
N ILE A 111 13.61 11.51 14.08
CA ILE A 111 13.57 12.97 14.23
C ILE A 111 13.17 13.30 15.68
N PRO A 112 13.95 14.09 16.42
CA PRO A 112 13.58 14.55 17.75
C PRO A 112 12.27 15.35 17.75
N GLU A 113 11.43 15.17 18.76
CA GLU A 113 10.16 15.89 18.89
C GLU A 113 10.35 17.43 18.92
N ASP A 114 11.43 17.90 19.57
CA ASP A 114 11.81 19.30 19.60
C ASP A 114 12.14 19.86 18.20
N ALA A 115 12.68 19.03 17.30
CA ALA A 115 12.93 19.43 15.91
C ALA A 115 11.63 19.44 15.09
N MET A 116 10.72 18.50 15.33
CA MET A 116 9.40 18.45 14.67
C MET A 116 8.49 19.63 15.02
N THR A 117 8.63 20.16 16.25
CA THR A 117 7.75 21.20 16.81
C THR A 117 8.43 22.56 17.03
N GLY A 118 9.75 22.63 16.84
CA GLY A 118 10.57 23.83 17.01
C GLY A 118 10.49 24.81 15.84
N THR A 119 11.64 25.23 15.31
CA THR A 119 11.74 26.11 14.14
C THR A 119 12.11 25.31 12.89
N ALA A 120 11.78 25.86 11.71
CA ALA A 120 12.23 25.31 10.43
C ALA A 120 13.75 25.18 10.38
N GLU A 121 14.48 26.17 10.90
CA GLU A 121 15.95 26.12 10.99
C GLU A 121 16.43 24.90 11.80
N MET A 122 15.86 24.64 12.98
CA MET A 122 16.19 23.46 13.79
C MET A 122 15.93 22.14 13.04
N LEU A 123 14.79 22.04 12.35
CA LEU A 123 14.43 20.84 11.59
C LEU A 123 15.40 20.60 10.42
N PHE A 124 15.67 21.61 9.60
CA PHE A 124 16.51 21.46 8.41
C PHE A 124 18.00 21.36 8.76
N ASP A 125 18.46 21.95 9.87
CA ASP A 125 19.81 21.73 10.37
C ASP A 125 20.01 20.28 10.84
N TYR A 126 19.00 19.69 11.50
CA TYR A 126 19.01 18.26 11.85
C TYR A 126 19.03 17.37 10.61
N ILE A 127 18.20 17.66 9.60
CA ILE A 127 18.21 16.93 8.32
C ILE A 127 19.58 17.02 7.66
N SER A 128 20.21 18.21 7.64
CA SER A 128 21.55 18.39 7.10
C SER A 128 22.61 17.59 7.88
N GLU A 129 22.42 17.38 9.18
CA GLU A 129 23.26 16.51 10.00
C GLU A 129 23.16 15.04 9.63
N CYS A 130 21.94 14.54 9.49
CA CYS A 130 21.69 13.17 9.02
C CYS A 130 22.34 12.92 7.65
N ILE A 131 22.21 13.86 6.71
CA ILE A 131 22.83 13.76 5.39
C ILE A 131 24.36 13.67 5.51
N SER A 132 24.97 14.56 6.29
CA SER A 132 26.42 14.56 6.52
C SER A 132 26.91 13.24 7.11
N ASP A 133 26.23 12.72 8.13
CA ASP A 133 26.58 11.44 8.76
C ASP A 133 26.53 10.28 7.75
N PHE A 134 25.48 10.23 6.92
CA PHE A 134 25.37 9.23 5.86
C PHE A 134 26.51 9.33 4.83
N LEU A 135 26.81 10.56 4.38
CA LEU A 135 27.89 10.80 3.43
C LEU A 135 29.27 10.46 4.00
N ASP A 136 29.53 10.70 5.29
CA ASP A 136 30.78 10.31 5.96
C ASP A 136 30.94 8.79 6.01
N LYS A 137 29.90 8.08 6.45
CA LYS A 137 29.89 6.61 6.55
C LYS A 137 30.15 5.93 5.22
N HIS A 138 29.67 6.53 4.13
CA HIS A 138 29.87 6.03 2.78
C HIS A 138 31.06 6.67 2.03
N GLN A 139 31.81 7.57 2.68
CA GLN A 139 32.98 8.26 2.12
C GLN A 139 32.67 9.05 0.85
N MET A 140 31.53 9.74 0.82
CA MET A 140 31.00 10.45 -0.35
C MET A 140 30.91 11.97 -0.21
N LYS A 141 31.35 12.57 0.90
CA LYS A 141 31.28 14.05 1.09
C LYS A 141 31.95 14.88 -0.01
N HIS A 142 32.94 14.31 -0.70
CA HIS A 142 33.65 14.98 -1.79
C HIS A 142 32.89 14.95 -3.13
N LYS A 143 31.78 14.19 -3.22
CA LYS A 143 30.97 14.09 -4.44
C LYS A 143 29.79 15.06 -4.36
N LYS A 144 29.56 15.80 -5.44
CA LYS A 144 28.34 16.55 -5.65
C LYS A 144 27.33 15.67 -6.38
N LEU A 145 26.42 15.06 -5.63
CA LEU A 145 25.41 14.14 -6.16
C LEU A 145 24.07 14.87 -6.35
N PRO A 146 23.30 14.53 -7.41
CA PRO A 146 21.93 14.99 -7.55
C PRO A 146 21.06 14.39 -6.44
N LEU A 147 20.19 15.22 -5.88
CA LEU A 147 19.32 14.87 -4.77
C LEU A 147 17.85 15.04 -5.13
N GLY A 148 17.09 13.97 -4.99
CA GLY A 148 15.63 13.99 -4.93
C GLY A 148 15.16 14.08 -3.49
N PHE A 149 14.23 15.00 -3.21
CA PHE A 149 13.67 15.18 -1.88
C PHE A 149 12.20 14.76 -1.85
N THR A 150 11.90 13.57 -1.33
CA THR A 150 10.55 13.14 -1.01
C THR A 150 10.09 13.82 0.27
N PHE A 151 9.12 14.73 0.14
CA PHE A 151 8.57 15.54 1.22
C PHE A 151 7.06 15.34 1.30
N SER A 152 6.60 14.51 2.23
CA SER A 152 5.23 13.99 2.28
C SER A 152 4.24 14.91 2.99
N PHE A 153 4.20 16.18 2.59
CA PHE A 153 3.26 17.18 3.11
C PHE A 153 2.60 17.94 1.96
N PRO A 154 1.47 18.64 2.21
CA PRO A 154 0.84 19.49 1.21
C PRO A 154 1.78 20.63 0.78
N VAL A 155 2.22 20.60 -0.47
CA VAL A 155 3.11 21.60 -1.06
C VAL A 155 2.52 22.10 -2.36
N ARG A 156 2.46 23.41 -2.53
CA ARG A 156 2.25 24.04 -3.83
C ARG A 156 3.60 24.20 -4.54
N HIS A 157 3.81 23.45 -5.61
CA HIS A 157 4.99 23.59 -6.45
C HIS A 157 4.87 24.82 -7.36
N GLU A 158 5.99 25.50 -7.54
CA GLU A 158 6.19 26.51 -8.58
C GLU A 158 7.13 26.01 -9.69
N ASP A 159 7.95 25.02 -9.35
CA ASP A 159 8.79 24.23 -10.23
C ASP A 159 9.10 22.88 -9.54
N ILE A 160 9.72 21.93 -10.24
CA ILE A 160 10.06 20.61 -9.69
C ILE A 160 11.02 20.70 -8.49
N ASP A 161 11.87 21.73 -8.43
CA ASP A 161 12.82 21.97 -7.32
C ASP A 161 12.39 23.14 -6.41
N LYS A 162 11.14 23.61 -6.52
CA LYS A 162 10.62 24.75 -5.78
C LYS A 162 9.21 24.49 -5.29
N GLY A 163 9.09 24.20 -3.99
CA GLY A 163 7.80 23.94 -3.37
C GLY A 163 7.57 24.75 -2.11
N ILE A 164 6.40 25.37 -2.04
CA ILE A 164 5.91 26.14 -0.91
C ILE A 164 5.05 25.25 -0.03
N LEU A 165 5.46 25.03 1.22
CA LEU A 165 4.64 24.26 2.17
C LEU A 165 3.35 25.03 2.47
N LEU A 166 2.21 24.37 2.35
CA LEU A 166 0.90 24.97 2.62
C LEU A 166 0.57 24.91 4.10
N ASN A 167 0.61 23.71 4.67
CA ASN A 167 0.31 23.46 6.07
C ASN A 167 1.00 22.18 6.53
N TRP A 168 1.38 22.14 7.80
CA TRP A 168 1.87 20.91 8.39
C TRP A 168 0.75 19.91 8.63
N THR A 169 1.11 18.62 8.52
CA THR A 169 0.25 17.48 8.86
C THR A 169 1.07 16.48 9.71
N LYS A 170 0.48 15.33 10.05
CA LYS A 170 1.20 14.19 10.66
C LYS A 170 1.96 14.51 11.97
N GLY A 171 1.60 15.59 12.67
CA GLY A 171 2.17 15.99 13.96
C GLY A 171 3.33 16.99 13.89
N PHE A 172 3.80 17.36 12.70
CA PHE A 172 4.80 18.42 12.53
C PHE A 172 4.18 19.79 12.82
N LYS A 173 4.99 20.71 13.38
CA LYS A 173 4.60 22.10 13.67
C LYS A 173 5.79 23.07 13.60
N ALA A 174 6.85 22.71 12.87
CA ALA A 174 8.07 23.52 12.80
C ALA A 174 7.76 24.93 12.25
N SER A 175 7.91 25.93 13.12
CA SER A 175 7.56 27.32 12.84
C SER A 175 8.46 27.93 11.77
N GLY A 176 7.88 28.72 10.87
CA GLY A 176 8.61 29.36 9.76
C GLY A 176 8.82 28.48 8.51
N ALA A 177 8.26 27.27 8.47
CA ALA A 177 8.26 26.44 7.26
C ALA A 177 7.03 26.69 6.37
N GLU A 178 5.84 26.81 6.97
CA GLU A 178 4.61 27.10 6.23
C GLU A 178 4.73 28.43 5.48
N GLY A 179 4.27 28.46 4.23
CA GLY A 179 4.40 29.60 3.31
C GLY A 179 5.80 29.81 2.74
N ASN A 180 6.78 28.97 3.07
CA ASN A 180 8.18 29.13 2.63
C ASN A 180 8.62 28.01 1.69
N ASN A 181 9.67 28.29 0.90
CA ASN A 181 10.26 27.33 -0.03
C ASN A 181 11.09 26.27 0.72
N ILE A 182 10.60 25.04 0.76
CA ILE A 182 11.21 23.92 1.48
C ILE A 182 12.59 23.56 0.94
N VAL A 183 12.77 23.56 -0.39
CA VAL A 183 14.08 23.32 -1.00
C VAL A 183 15.05 24.45 -0.66
N GLY A 184 14.56 25.68 -0.55
CA GLY A 184 15.34 26.83 -0.07
C GLY A 184 15.84 26.64 1.37
N LEU A 185 14.95 26.23 2.28
CA LEU A 185 15.30 25.96 3.68
C LEU A 185 16.35 24.85 3.81
N LEU A 186 16.22 23.77 3.03
CA LEU A 186 17.22 22.70 2.98
C LEU A 186 18.57 23.20 2.42
N ARG A 187 18.56 23.97 1.32
CA ARG A 187 19.77 24.57 0.74
C ARG A 187 20.49 25.49 1.74
N ASP A 188 19.73 26.29 2.49
CA ASP A 188 20.28 27.17 3.52
C ASP A 188 20.91 26.37 4.67
N ALA A 189 20.29 25.27 5.11
CA ALA A 189 20.84 24.39 6.14
C ALA A 189 22.15 23.73 5.71
N ILE A 190 22.20 23.17 4.50
CA ILE A 190 23.41 22.57 3.92
C ILE A 190 24.53 23.62 3.84
N LYS A 191 24.20 24.85 3.42
CA LYS A 191 25.16 25.96 3.34
C LYS A 191 25.65 26.42 4.71
N ARG A 192 24.78 26.50 5.73
CA ARG A 192 25.17 26.81 7.12
C ARG A 192 26.14 25.77 7.66
N ARG A 193 25.94 24.50 7.32
CA ARG A 193 26.81 23.40 7.73
C ARG A 193 28.18 23.46 7.05
N GLY A 194 28.21 23.56 5.72
CA GLY A 194 29.41 23.86 4.93
C GLY A 194 30.46 22.74 4.81
N ASP A 195 30.16 21.50 5.21
CA ASP A 195 31.09 20.36 5.12
C ASP A 195 30.80 19.39 3.95
N PHE A 196 29.74 19.63 3.18
CA PHE A 196 29.45 18.95 1.91
C PHE A 196 28.65 19.88 0.97
N GLU A 197 28.60 19.53 -0.33
CA GLU A 197 27.76 20.20 -1.33
C GLU A 197 26.77 19.22 -1.95
N MET A 198 25.58 19.72 -2.30
CA MET A 198 24.54 18.94 -2.97
C MET A 198 23.82 19.76 -4.03
N ASP A 199 23.24 19.05 -4.99
CA ASP A 199 22.37 19.62 -6.01
C ASP A 199 20.96 19.07 -5.84
N VAL A 200 20.07 19.84 -5.20
CA VAL A 200 18.66 19.45 -5.05
C VAL A 200 17.97 19.69 -6.39
N VAL A 201 17.71 18.61 -7.12
CA VAL A 201 17.19 18.64 -8.50
C VAL A 201 15.68 18.48 -8.57
N ALA A 202 15.08 17.86 -7.55
CA ALA A 202 13.64 17.63 -7.50
C ALA A 202 13.15 17.53 -6.05
N MET A 203 11.93 17.96 -5.82
CA MET A 203 11.16 17.69 -4.62
C MET A 203 9.81 17.11 -5.01
N VAL A 204 9.46 15.95 -4.45
CA VAL A 204 8.26 15.19 -4.81
C VAL A 204 7.47 14.80 -3.57
N ASN A 205 6.18 14.54 -3.73
CA ASN A 205 5.36 13.91 -2.69
C ASN A 205 5.64 12.40 -2.64
N ASP A 206 5.38 11.74 -1.51
CA ASP A 206 5.57 10.28 -1.38
C ASP A 206 4.71 9.48 -2.36
N THR A 207 3.48 9.89 -2.61
CA THR A 207 2.61 9.25 -3.62
C THR A 207 3.28 9.20 -5.00
N VAL A 208 3.90 10.32 -5.42
CA VAL A 208 4.60 10.46 -6.70
C VAL A 208 5.86 9.60 -6.73
N ALA A 209 6.64 9.61 -5.65
CA ALA A 209 7.81 8.75 -5.51
C ALA A 209 7.43 7.27 -5.57
N THR A 210 6.33 6.87 -4.92
CA THR A 210 5.81 5.50 -4.97
C THR A 210 5.38 5.11 -6.38
N MET A 211 4.64 5.97 -7.09
CA MET A 211 4.25 5.73 -8.49
C MET A 211 5.47 5.47 -9.38
N ILE A 212 6.46 6.36 -9.31
CA ILE A 212 7.70 6.25 -10.10
C ILE A 212 8.50 5.01 -9.72
N SER A 213 8.55 4.66 -8.43
CA SER A 213 9.23 3.44 -7.98
C SER A 213 8.56 2.18 -8.53
N CYS A 214 7.22 2.12 -8.52
CA CYS A 214 6.46 0.99 -9.07
C CYS A 214 6.65 0.86 -10.58
N TYR A 215 6.94 1.95 -11.29
CA TYR A 215 7.19 1.90 -12.73
C TYR A 215 8.34 0.94 -13.12
N TYR A 216 9.38 0.85 -12.29
CA TYR A 216 10.52 -0.04 -12.56
C TYR A 216 10.15 -1.53 -12.47
N GLU A 217 9.00 -1.86 -11.88
CA GLU A 217 8.43 -3.21 -11.85
C GLU A 217 7.31 -3.37 -12.88
N ASP A 218 6.45 -2.35 -13.02
CA ASP A 218 5.33 -2.30 -13.97
C ASP A 218 5.32 -0.98 -14.76
N HIS A 219 5.70 -1.05 -16.03
CA HIS A 219 5.78 0.11 -16.92
C HIS A 219 4.41 0.69 -17.30
N GLN A 220 3.30 0.10 -16.84
CA GLN A 220 1.94 0.65 -16.99
C GLN A 220 1.48 1.43 -15.74
N CYS A 221 2.33 1.56 -14.72
CA CYS A 221 1.97 2.27 -13.49
C CYS A 221 1.84 3.79 -13.73
N GLU A 222 0.61 4.29 -13.59
CA GLU A 222 0.28 5.73 -13.72
C GLU A 222 -0.44 6.29 -12.49
N VAL A 223 -0.53 5.50 -11.41
CA VAL A 223 -1.19 5.89 -10.15
C VAL A 223 -0.30 5.49 -8.98
N GLY A 224 -0.04 6.44 -8.08
CA GLY A 224 0.59 6.20 -6.79
C GLY A 224 -0.43 6.36 -5.67
N MET A 225 -0.42 5.46 -4.69
CA MET A 225 -1.32 5.54 -3.55
C MET A 225 -0.59 5.20 -2.26
N ILE A 226 -0.81 6.03 -1.25
CA ILE A 226 -0.30 5.82 0.11
C ILE A 226 -1.50 5.58 1.02
N VAL A 227 -1.49 4.42 1.70
CA VAL A 227 -2.42 4.10 2.79
C VAL A 227 -1.58 3.65 3.98
N GLY A 228 -1.33 4.58 4.90
CA GLY A 228 -0.46 4.36 6.05
C GLY A 228 -0.94 5.16 7.24
N THR A 229 -0.08 6.00 7.82
CA THR A 229 -0.51 6.94 8.89
C THR A 229 -1.61 7.89 8.38
N GLY A 230 -1.44 8.39 7.16
CA GLY A 230 -2.45 9.14 6.40
C GLY A 230 -2.87 8.41 5.14
N CYS A 231 -3.63 9.08 4.27
CA CYS A 231 -4.05 8.53 2.99
C CYS A 231 -3.97 9.59 1.89
N ASN A 232 -3.28 9.28 0.80
CA ASN A 232 -3.15 10.17 -0.35
C ASN A 232 -2.98 9.38 -1.66
N ALA A 233 -3.21 10.03 -2.80
CA ALA A 233 -2.93 9.48 -4.12
C ALA A 233 -2.42 10.53 -5.10
N CYS A 234 -1.72 10.06 -6.12
CA CYS A 234 -1.37 10.83 -7.31
C CYS A 234 -1.64 10.02 -8.58
N TYR A 235 -1.74 10.69 -9.72
CA TYR A 235 -1.84 10.02 -11.02
C TYR A 235 -1.35 10.92 -12.16
N MET A 236 -1.07 10.33 -13.31
CA MET A 236 -0.76 11.08 -14.54
C MET A 236 -2.03 11.66 -15.16
N GLU A 237 -2.12 12.99 -15.23
CA GLU A 237 -3.22 13.74 -15.85
C GLU A 237 -2.78 14.35 -17.19
N GLU A 238 -3.74 14.56 -18.09
CA GLU A 238 -3.51 15.28 -19.35
C GLU A 238 -3.36 16.79 -19.08
N MET A 239 -2.34 17.41 -19.67
CA MET A 239 -2.05 18.84 -19.44
C MET A 239 -3.23 19.75 -19.79
N GLU A 240 -4.06 19.39 -20.78
CA GLU A 240 -5.26 20.14 -21.14
C GLU A 240 -6.28 20.27 -20.00
N ASN A 241 -6.25 19.37 -19.01
CA ASN A 241 -7.12 19.41 -17.84
C ASN A 241 -6.50 20.21 -16.68
N VAL A 242 -5.18 20.43 -16.66
CA VAL A 242 -4.45 21.08 -15.55
C VAL A 242 -4.38 22.59 -15.76
N GLU A 243 -5.49 23.31 -15.58
CA GLU A 243 -5.58 24.77 -15.80
C GLU A 243 -4.66 25.59 -14.87
N LEU A 244 -4.09 24.96 -13.84
CA LEU A 244 -3.19 25.58 -12.86
C LEU A 244 -1.77 25.83 -13.40
N VAL A 245 -1.41 25.22 -14.53
CA VAL A 245 -0.09 25.35 -15.16
C VAL A 245 -0.28 25.73 -16.62
N GLU A 246 0.53 26.68 -17.11
CA GLU A 246 0.47 27.06 -18.53
C GLU A 246 0.94 25.91 -19.45
N GLY A 247 0.16 25.65 -20.50
CA GLY A 247 0.43 24.66 -21.54
C GLY A 247 -0.60 23.53 -21.55
N ASP A 248 -0.89 23.01 -22.74
CA ASP A 248 -1.88 21.95 -23.00
C ASP A 248 -1.24 20.67 -23.58
N GLU A 249 0.05 20.70 -23.93
CA GLU A 249 0.76 19.56 -24.51
C GLU A 249 1.37 18.62 -23.46
N GLY A 250 1.07 17.33 -23.61
CA GLY A 250 1.65 16.26 -22.82
C GLY A 250 0.88 15.99 -21.53
N ARG A 251 1.57 15.44 -20.53
CA ARG A 251 0.96 14.99 -19.27
C ARG A 251 1.71 15.53 -18.07
N MET A 252 1.06 15.55 -16.92
CA MET A 252 1.68 15.89 -15.64
C MET A 252 1.11 15.02 -14.53
N CYS A 253 2.00 14.52 -13.66
CA CYS A 253 1.55 13.88 -12.43
C CYS A 253 0.90 14.92 -11.51
N VAL A 254 -0.29 14.62 -11.02
CA VAL A 254 -1.06 15.45 -10.10
C VAL A 254 -1.14 14.76 -8.76
N ASN A 255 -0.75 15.45 -7.70
CA ASN A 255 -0.95 15.03 -6.32
C ASN A 255 -2.35 15.46 -5.87
N THR A 256 -3.24 14.52 -5.60
CA THR A 256 -4.64 14.83 -5.32
C THR A 256 -4.84 15.59 -4.01
N GLU A 257 -4.04 15.29 -2.99
CA GLU A 257 -4.31 15.66 -1.59
C GLU A 257 -5.75 15.31 -1.19
N TRP A 258 -6.24 14.13 -1.60
CA TRP A 258 -7.64 13.73 -1.44
C TRP A 258 -8.08 13.53 0.01
N GLY A 259 -7.16 13.64 0.98
CA GLY A 259 -7.43 13.45 2.39
C GLY A 259 -8.42 14.48 2.92
N ALA A 260 -8.45 15.68 2.32
CA ALA A 260 -9.37 16.77 2.61
C ALA A 260 -10.76 16.61 1.98
N PHE A 261 -11.01 15.56 1.20
CA PHE A 261 -12.35 15.31 0.67
C PHE A 261 -13.37 15.19 1.81
N GLY A 262 -14.50 15.91 1.70
CA GLY A 262 -15.52 15.99 2.74
C GLY A 262 -15.42 17.23 3.62
N ASP A 263 -14.29 17.95 3.62
CA ASP A 263 -14.09 19.17 4.45
C ASP A 263 -15.10 20.28 4.12
N SER A 264 -15.73 20.25 2.94
CA SER A 264 -16.80 21.17 2.54
C SER A 264 -18.20 20.54 2.56
N GLY A 265 -18.36 19.41 3.25
CA GLY A 265 -19.64 18.73 3.47
C GLY A 265 -19.97 17.63 2.46
N GLU A 266 -19.05 17.28 1.55
CA GLU A 266 -19.27 16.23 0.54
C GLU A 266 -19.56 14.87 1.16
N LEU A 267 -19.10 14.63 2.38
CA LEU A 267 -19.24 13.37 3.10
C LEU A 267 -20.28 13.39 4.23
N ASP A 268 -20.95 14.52 4.49
CA ASP A 268 -21.79 14.70 5.69
C ASP A 268 -22.89 13.65 5.86
N GLU A 269 -23.50 13.20 4.75
CA GLU A 269 -24.52 12.14 4.71
C GLU A 269 -23.99 10.79 5.19
N PHE A 270 -22.68 10.56 5.05
CA PHE A 270 -22.05 9.28 5.35
C PHE A 270 -21.37 9.26 6.71
N LEU A 271 -21.08 10.41 7.33
CA LEU A 271 -20.37 10.49 8.61
C LEU A 271 -21.25 10.06 9.79
N LEU A 272 -20.75 9.10 10.57
CA LEU A 272 -21.35 8.61 11.81
C LEU A 272 -20.91 9.46 13.00
N GLU A 273 -21.55 9.24 14.16
CA GLU A 273 -21.17 9.92 15.41
C GLU A 273 -19.70 9.70 15.79
N TYR A 274 -19.17 8.48 15.56
CA TYR A 274 -17.78 8.14 15.86
C TYR A 274 -16.79 8.94 15.03
N ASP A 275 -17.08 9.16 13.75
CA ASP A 275 -16.22 9.94 12.86
C ASP A 275 -16.14 11.39 13.31
N ARG A 276 -17.31 11.95 13.69
CA ARG A 276 -17.40 13.32 14.22
C ARG A 276 -16.63 13.47 15.53
N MET A 277 -16.72 12.49 16.43
CA MET A 277 -15.93 12.49 17.67
C MET A 277 -14.41 12.41 17.40
N VAL A 278 -13.98 11.59 16.44
CA VAL A 278 -12.58 11.52 16.01
C VAL A 278 -12.12 12.85 15.44
N ASP A 279 -12.94 13.47 14.59
CA ASP A 279 -12.67 14.77 13.99
C ASP A 279 -12.58 15.91 15.02
N GLU A 280 -13.62 16.10 15.82
CA GLU A 280 -13.74 17.16 16.84
C GLU A 280 -12.59 17.13 17.84
N SER A 281 -12.13 15.92 18.18
CA SER A 281 -11.03 15.75 19.13
C SER A 281 -9.65 15.85 18.47
N SER A 282 -9.55 15.76 17.14
CA SER A 282 -8.27 15.75 16.41
C SER A 282 -7.48 17.05 16.54
N VAL A 283 -6.24 17.04 16.05
CA VAL A 283 -5.39 18.25 16.02
C VAL A 283 -5.86 19.28 14.99
N ASN A 284 -6.73 18.87 14.07
CA ASN A 284 -7.23 19.65 12.94
C ASN A 284 -8.74 19.39 12.73
N PRO A 285 -9.62 19.79 13.66
CA PRO A 285 -11.07 19.58 13.52
C PRO A 285 -11.64 20.22 12.24
N GLY A 286 -12.55 19.52 11.58
CA GLY A 286 -13.17 19.94 10.31
C GLY A 286 -12.25 19.86 9.09
N GLN A 287 -11.06 19.26 9.21
CA GLN A 287 -10.10 19.11 8.13
C GLN A 287 -9.65 17.67 7.95
N GLN A 288 -9.22 17.28 6.75
CA GLN A 288 -8.73 15.93 6.45
C GLN A 288 -9.78 14.84 6.77
N LEU A 289 -11.06 15.11 6.51
CA LEU A 289 -12.15 14.22 6.90
C LEU A 289 -12.05 12.84 6.22
N TYR A 290 -11.77 12.78 4.92
CA TYR A 290 -11.60 11.50 4.23
C TYR A 290 -10.39 10.72 4.74
N GLU A 291 -9.27 11.40 5.02
CA GLU A 291 -8.11 10.77 5.65
C GLU A 291 -8.45 10.19 7.03
N LYS A 292 -9.29 10.86 7.82
CA LYS A 292 -9.72 10.37 9.14
C LYS A 292 -10.55 9.08 9.08
N LEU A 293 -11.22 8.83 7.96
CA LEU A 293 -11.99 7.60 7.74
C LEU A 293 -11.13 6.40 7.35
N ILE A 294 -9.95 6.63 6.76
CA ILE A 294 -9.15 5.58 6.11
C ILE A 294 -7.76 5.43 6.75
N GLY A 295 -7.12 6.54 7.10
CA GLY A 295 -5.77 6.60 7.60
C GLY A 295 -5.60 5.81 8.90
N GLY A 296 -4.52 5.03 8.96
CA GLY A 296 -4.20 4.15 10.07
C GLY A 296 -4.13 4.87 11.41
N LYS A 297 -3.71 6.15 11.44
CA LYS A 297 -3.66 6.99 12.65
C LYS A 297 -5.00 7.07 13.39
N TYR A 298 -6.11 7.03 12.66
CA TYR A 298 -7.46 7.27 13.19
C TYR A 298 -8.25 5.97 13.39
N MET A 299 -7.88 4.92 12.65
CA MET A 299 -8.57 3.63 12.68
C MET A 299 -8.69 3.03 14.08
N GLY A 300 -7.60 3.09 14.86
CA GLY A 300 -7.60 2.57 16.23
C GLY A 300 -8.56 3.33 17.15
N GLU A 301 -8.68 4.65 17.00
CA GLU A 301 -9.60 5.46 17.78
C GLU A 301 -11.06 5.22 17.38
N LEU A 302 -11.35 5.03 16.10
CA LEU A 302 -12.69 4.62 15.63
C LEU A 302 -13.11 3.30 16.28
N VAL A 303 -12.23 2.29 16.25
CA VAL A 303 -12.50 0.99 16.89
C VAL A 303 -12.69 1.15 18.39
N ARG A 304 -11.88 1.96 19.07
CA ARG A 304 -12.02 2.25 20.50
C ARG A 304 -13.39 2.82 20.84
N LEU A 305 -13.89 3.77 20.05
CA LEU A 305 -15.19 4.40 20.27
C LEU A 305 -16.34 3.42 20.04
N VAL A 306 -16.26 2.56 19.02
CA VAL A 306 -17.24 1.48 18.81
C VAL A 306 -17.24 0.49 19.96
N LEU A 307 -16.06 0.09 20.46
CA LEU A 307 -15.95 -0.79 21.63
C LEU A 307 -16.58 -0.14 22.87
N LEU A 308 -16.35 1.15 23.09
CA LEU A 308 -17.00 1.88 24.18
C LEU A 308 -18.52 1.90 24.04
N LYS A 309 -19.05 2.15 22.84
CA LYS A 309 -20.50 2.08 22.59
C LYS A 309 -21.07 0.71 22.92
N LEU A 310 -20.41 -0.36 22.49
CA LEU A 310 -20.83 -1.73 22.79
C LEU A 310 -20.78 -2.02 24.30
N VAL A 311 -19.81 -1.46 25.03
CA VAL A 311 -19.77 -1.54 26.50
C VAL A 311 -20.94 -0.77 27.12
N ASP A 312 -21.18 0.47 26.71
CA ASP A 312 -22.25 1.31 27.26
C ASP A 312 -23.65 0.72 27.03
N GLU A 313 -23.84 -0.03 25.93
CA GLU A 313 -25.06 -0.81 25.65
C GLU A 313 -25.10 -2.17 26.39
N ASN A 314 -24.14 -2.43 27.29
CA ASN A 314 -23.98 -3.66 28.06
C ASN A 314 -23.83 -4.93 27.19
N LEU A 315 -23.23 -4.78 26.01
CA LEU A 315 -22.96 -5.86 25.05
C LEU A 315 -21.56 -6.44 25.17
N LEU A 316 -20.62 -5.66 25.73
CA LEU A 316 -19.25 -6.08 26.02
C LEU A 316 -18.89 -5.87 27.48
N PHE A 317 -18.07 -6.76 28.02
CA PHE A 317 -17.39 -6.62 29.32
C PHE A 317 -18.33 -6.30 30.50
N HIS A 318 -19.57 -6.81 30.45
CA HIS A 318 -20.60 -6.55 31.47
C HIS A 318 -20.87 -5.07 31.74
N GLY A 319 -20.68 -4.21 30.72
CA GLY A 319 -20.90 -2.76 30.86
C GLY A 319 -19.75 -2.01 31.53
N GLU A 320 -18.63 -2.67 31.80
CA GLU A 320 -17.48 -2.07 32.48
C GLU A 320 -16.27 -1.92 31.53
N ALA A 321 -16.01 -0.70 31.10
CA ALA A 321 -14.79 -0.37 30.37
C ALA A 321 -13.61 -0.15 31.34
N SER A 322 -12.43 -0.65 30.97
CA SER A 322 -11.18 -0.36 31.68
C SER A 322 -10.75 1.10 31.49
N GLU A 323 -9.90 1.60 32.39
CA GLU A 323 -9.28 2.93 32.26
C GLU A 323 -8.50 3.06 30.93
N GLN A 324 -7.84 2.00 30.49
CA GLN A 324 -7.11 1.98 29.22
C GLN A 324 -8.06 2.10 28.01
N LEU A 325 -9.21 1.42 28.01
CA LEU A 325 -10.19 1.55 26.93
C LEU A 325 -10.85 2.95 26.91
N ARG A 326 -11.00 3.58 28.08
CA ARG A 326 -11.47 4.97 28.22
C ARG A 326 -10.42 5.99 27.80
N THR A 327 -9.14 5.62 27.79
CA THR A 327 -8.04 6.49 27.41
C THR A 327 -7.97 6.64 25.89
N ARG A 328 -8.12 7.87 25.42
CA ARG A 328 -8.00 8.23 24.00
C ARG A 328 -6.65 7.82 23.41
N GLY A 329 -6.66 7.25 22.21
CA GLY A 329 -5.45 6.82 21.50
C GLY A 329 -4.75 5.59 22.09
N ALA A 330 -5.28 4.99 23.16
CA ALA A 330 -4.72 3.77 23.74
C ALA A 330 -4.92 2.53 22.86
N PHE A 331 -5.87 2.59 21.92
CA PHE A 331 -6.08 1.53 20.93
C PHE A 331 -5.35 1.89 19.64
N GLU A 332 -4.15 1.34 19.47
CA GLU A 332 -3.30 1.59 18.31
C GLU A 332 -3.72 0.75 17.09
N THR A 333 -3.37 1.21 15.89
CA THR A 333 -3.67 0.55 14.60
C THR A 333 -3.20 -0.90 14.56
N ARG A 334 -2.06 -1.22 15.18
CA ARG A 334 -1.53 -2.60 15.27
C ARG A 334 -2.51 -3.59 15.90
N PHE A 335 -3.41 -3.13 16.77
CA PHE A 335 -4.44 -3.98 17.38
C PHE A 335 -5.60 -4.25 16.41
N VAL A 336 -5.85 -3.34 15.46
CA VAL A 336 -6.80 -3.52 14.37
C VAL A 336 -6.26 -4.56 13.38
N ASP A 337 -4.99 -4.44 12.98
CA ASP A 337 -4.35 -5.35 12.03
C ASP A 337 -4.16 -6.77 12.58
N ALA A 338 -3.91 -6.87 13.89
CA ALA A 338 -3.82 -8.15 14.59
C ALA A 338 -5.18 -8.86 14.73
N SER A 339 -6.30 -8.23 14.33
CA SER A 339 -7.62 -8.85 14.37
C SER A 339 -7.86 -9.73 13.13
N PRO A 340 -8.35 -10.97 13.31
CA PRO A 340 -8.48 -11.96 12.23
C PRO A 340 -9.31 -11.46 11.05
N SER A 341 -8.94 -11.85 9.83
CA SER A 341 -9.67 -11.54 8.59
C SER A 341 -10.98 -12.33 8.41
N SER A 342 -11.23 -13.37 9.21
CA SER A 342 -12.37 -14.27 9.03
C SER A 342 -13.38 -14.19 10.19
N PRO A 343 -14.70 -14.14 9.91
CA PRO A 343 -15.76 -14.23 10.93
C PRO A 343 -15.89 -15.63 11.55
N ARG A 344 -15.20 -16.64 11.01
CA ARG A 344 -15.02 -17.92 11.68
C ARG A 344 -13.80 -17.80 12.57
N SER A 345 -14.06 -17.51 13.84
CA SER A 345 -13.09 -17.54 14.94
C SER A 345 -12.48 -18.94 15.03
N ASP A 346 -11.32 -19.13 14.38
CA ASP A 346 -10.41 -20.23 14.70
C ASP A 346 -10.06 -20.10 16.21
N PRO A 347 -9.95 -21.18 16.99
CA PRO A 347 -9.41 -21.10 18.36
C PRO A 347 -8.09 -20.32 18.48
N GLY A 348 -7.26 -20.23 17.43
CA GLY A 348 -6.08 -19.34 17.40
C GLY A 348 -6.43 -17.84 17.42
N ASP A 349 -7.44 -17.45 16.66
CA ASP A 349 -7.94 -16.08 16.51
C ASP A 349 -8.53 -15.51 17.78
N ARG A 350 -9.35 -16.34 18.45
CA ARG A 350 -9.99 -15.96 19.70
C ARG A 350 -8.97 -15.72 20.81
N LYS A 351 -7.86 -16.47 20.83
CA LYS A 351 -6.77 -16.26 21.79
C LYS A 351 -6.03 -14.96 21.54
N GLN A 352 -5.78 -14.62 20.28
CA GLN A 352 -5.12 -13.36 19.91
C GLN A 352 -5.96 -12.14 20.34
N ILE A 353 -7.26 -12.16 20.04
CA ILE A 353 -8.20 -11.11 20.49
C ILE A 353 -8.28 -11.06 22.00
N HIS A 354 -8.35 -12.22 22.67
CA HIS A 354 -8.35 -12.29 24.13
C HIS A 354 -7.09 -11.63 24.72
N ASN A 355 -5.92 -11.89 24.13
CA ASN A 355 -4.66 -11.28 24.57
C ASN A 355 -4.66 -9.75 24.35
N ILE A 356 -5.09 -9.27 23.18
CA ILE A 356 -5.18 -7.83 22.87
C ILE A 356 -6.09 -7.14 23.88
N LEU A 357 -7.32 -7.64 24.06
CA LEU A 357 -8.26 -7.06 25.02
C LEU A 357 -7.73 -7.14 26.47
N SER A 358 -7.02 -8.21 26.81
CA SER A 358 -6.37 -8.34 28.13
C SER A 358 -5.24 -7.32 28.34
N THR A 359 -4.47 -6.96 27.30
CA THR A 359 -3.46 -5.90 27.40
C THR A 359 -4.06 -4.52 27.64
N LEU A 360 -5.33 -4.33 27.25
CA LEU A 360 -6.14 -3.16 27.57
C LEU A 360 -6.80 -3.28 28.96
N GLY A 361 -6.38 -4.21 29.80
CA GLY A 361 -6.84 -4.35 31.18
C GLY A 361 -8.25 -4.91 31.30
N LEU A 362 -8.80 -5.49 30.23
CA LEU A 362 -10.13 -6.09 30.20
C LEU A 362 -10.05 -7.58 30.58
N ARG A 363 -11.18 -8.15 31.02
CA ARG A 363 -11.33 -9.59 31.25
C ARG A 363 -12.36 -10.16 30.27
N PRO A 364 -12.01 -10.31 28.98
CA PRO A 364 -12.96 -10.70 27.95
C PRO A 364 -13.44 -12.15 28.13
N SER A 365 -14.76 -12.35 28.09
CA SER A 365 -15.39 -13.66 27.92
C SER A 365 -15.23 -14.17 26.47
N ALA A 366 -15.60 -15.44 26.22
CA ALA A 366 -15.60 -15.97 24.85
C ALA A 366 -16.57 -15.20 23.94
N THR A 367 -17.71 -14.77 24.48
CA THR A 367 -18.69 -13.95 23.76
C THR A 367 -18.17 -12.56 23.48
N ASP A 368 -17.41 -11.95 24.41
CA ASP A 368 -16.77 -10.66 24.17
C ASP A 368 -15.73 -10.75 23.05
N CYS A 369 -14.91 -11.80 23.03
CA CYS A 369 -13.97 -12.02 21.93
C CYS A 369 -14.70 -12.24 20.60
N ASP A 370 -15.84 -12.96 20.60
CA ASP A 370 -16.63 -13.17 19.38
C ASP A 370 -17.26 -11.86 18.89
N ILE A 371 -17.78 -11.01 19.78
CA ILE A 371 -18.32 -9.70 19.43
C ILE A 371 -17.21 -8.73 18.97
N ALA A 372 -16.07 -8.68 19.68
CA ALA A 372 -14.93 -7.85 19.29
C ALA A 372 -14.23 -8.34 18.00
N SER A 373 -14.33 -9.63 17.68
CA SER A 373 -13.84 -10.20 16.41
C SER A 373 -14.71 -9.81 15.22
N ARG A 374 -15.98 -9.45 15.48
CA ARG A 374 -16.86 -8.97 14.43
C ARG A 374 -16.40 -7.58 14.08
N LYS A 375 -15.79 -7.49 12.91
CA LYS A 375 -15.39 -6.21 12.35
C LYS A 375 -16.63 -5.33 12.25
N ALA A 376 -16.57 -4.12 12.82
CA ALA A 376 -17.23 -2.99 12.19
C ALA A 376 -16.71 -3.04 10.75
N GLY A 377 -17.57 -3.31 9.77
CA GLY A 377 -17.11 -3.34 8.39
C GLY A 377 -16.40 -2.02 8.15
N THR A 378 -15.11 -2.02 7.80
CA THR A 378 -14.49 -0.82 7.24
C THR A 378 -15.41 -0.36 6.12
N ARG A 379 -15.84 0.92 6.11
CA ARG A 379 -16.68 1.48 5.04
C ARG A 379 -16.12 1.05 3.69
N GLY A 380 -16.82 0.13 3.01
CA GLY A 380 -16.32 -0.59 1.83
C GLY A 380 -16.26 -2.13 1.94
N LYS A 381 -16.85 -2.76 2.97
CA LYS A 381 -16.98 -4.23 3.05
C LYS A 381 -18.41 -4.68 3.39
N ALA A 382 -19.10 -5.29 2.42
CA ALA A 382 -20.30 -6.11 2.63
C ALA A 382 -19.99 -7.60 2.35
N ALA A 383 -20.58 -8.49 3.16
CA ALA A 383 -20.38 -9.96 3.32
C ALA A 383 -20.40 -10.80 2.00
N THR A 384 -19.76 -11.98 1.80
CA THR A 384 -19.22 -13.06 2.67
C THR A 384 -18.39 -14.12 1.86
N LYS A 385 -17.47 -14.83 2.56
CA LYS A 385 -16.94 -16.23 2.43
C LYS A 385 -15.54 -16.51 1.80
N GLN A 386 -14.63 -16.86 2.74
CA GLN A 386 -13.69 -18.03 2.78
C GLN A 386 -12.22 -17.84 2.32
N ALA A 387 -11.30 -17.96 3.32
CA ALA A 387 -9.84 -18.24 3.30
C ALA A 387 -8.95 -17.24 2.50
N GLN A 388 -7.71 -16.86 2.87
CA GLN A 388 -6.64 -17.45 3.69
C GLN A 388 -5.73 -16.27 4.20
N ARG A 389 -4.80 -16.52 5.12
CA ARG A 389 -4.00 -15.51 5.85
C ARG A 389 -2.56 -15.33 5.31
N GLY A 390 -2.03 -14.12 5.52
CA GLY A 390 -0.59 -13.70 5.45
C GLY A 390 -0.29 -12.89 4.18
N SER A 391 0.42 -11.76 4.14
CA SER A 391 1.09 -10.87 5.10
C SER A 391 1.19 -9.45 4.48
N SER A 392 1.93 -8.55 5.10
CA SER A 392 2.02 -7.10 4.86
C SER A 392 2.34 -6.69 3.42
N ASN A 393 1.30 -6.35 2.66
CA ASN A 393 1.39 -5.61 1.42
C ASN A 393 0.11 -4.77 1.36
N VAL A 394 0.13 -3.52 0.85
CA VAL A 394 -1.07 -2.66 0.87
C VAL A 394 -2.27 -3.33 0.15
N PHE A 395 -1.98 -4.29 -0.74
CA PHE A 395 -2.95 -5.13 -1.44
C PHE A 395 -3.59 -6.24 -0.59
N SER A 396 -3.00 -6.66 0.53
CA SER A 396 -3.62 -7.64 1.46
C SER A 396 -4.75 -7.04 2.31
N MET A 397 -5.01 -5.73 2.16
CA MET A 397 -6.18 -5.06 2.73
C MET A 397 -7.48 -5.33 1.95
N PHE A 398 -7.37 -5.82 0.70
CA PHE A 398 -8.50 -6.11 -0.19
C PHE A 398 -8.78 -7.62 -0.31
N GLU A 399 -10.04 -8.04 -0.13
CA GLU A 399 -10.46 -9.42 -0.42
C GLU A 399 -10.41 -9.68 -1.95
N GLN A 400 -10.25 -10.93 -2.40
CA GLN A 400 -10.31 -11.28 -3.84
C GLN A 400 -11.60 -10.77 -4.52
N ALA A 401 -12.71 -10.66 -3.79
CA ALA A 401 -13.95 -10.05 -4.27
C ALA A 401 -13.88 -8.53 -4.36
N GLN A 402 -13.11 -7.84 -3.51
CA GLN A 402 -12.81 -6.41 -3.67
C GLN A 402 -11.85 -6.17 -4.82
N ILE A 403 -10.90 -7.08 -5.05
CA ILE A 403 -10.08 -7.09 -6.26
C ILE A 403 -10.96 -7.38 -7.48
N GLN A 404 -12.00 -8.21 -7.37
CA GLN A 404 -12.95 -8.49 -8.45
C GLN A 404 -13.94 -7.34 -8.71
N GLU A 405 -14.45 -6.66 -7.68
CA GLU A 405 -15.27 -5.44 -7.79
C GLU A 405 -14.43 -4.25 -8.26
N PHE A 406 -13.18 -4.12 -7.80
CA PHE A 406 -12.21 -3.21 -8.38
C PHE A 406 -11.90 -3.60 -9.82
N LYS A 407 -11.78 -4.89 -10.16
CA LYS A 407 -11.60 -5.39 -11.55
C LYS A 407 -12.84 -5.16 -12.41
N GLU A 408 -14.07 -5.22 -11.88
CA GLU A 408 -15.32 -4.98 -12.62
C GLU A 408 -15.60 -3.47 -12.79
N SER A 409 -15.24 -2.66 -11.78
CA SER A 409 -15.24 -1.19 -11.83
C SER A 409 -14.09 -0.65 -12.70
N TRP A 410 -12.89 -1.24 -12.63
CA TRP A 410 -11.75 -1.00 -13.53
C TRP A 410 -12.00 -1.50 -14.96
N SER A 411 -12.67 -2.64 -15.13
CA SER A 411 -13.14 -3.12 -16.44
C SER A 411 -14.24 -2.24 -17.01
N SER A 412 -14.96 -1.47 -16.18
CA SER A 412 -15.90 -0.43 -16.63
C SER A 412 -15.21 0.90 -16.95
N SER A 413 -13.94 1.09 -16.58
CA SER A 413 -13.14 2.26 -16.90
C SER A 413 -12.72 2.24 -18.37
N SER A 414 -12.98 3.34 -19.08
CA SER A 414 -12.73 3.51 -20.52
C SER A 414 -11.28 3.21 -20.94
N HIS A 415 -10.31 3.43 -20.04
CA HIS A 415 -8.88 3.27 -20.31
C HIS A 415 -8.40 1.79 -20.32
N LEU A 416 -8.89 0.93 -19.44
CA LEU A 416 -8.53 -0.50 -19.48
C LEU A 416 -9.30 -1.28 -20.55
N LYS A 417 -10.54 -0.88 -20.87
CA LYS A 417 -11.19 -1.37 -22.10
C LYS A 417 -10.36 -1.01 -23.33
N ALA A 418 -9.76 0.18 -23.37
CA ALA A 418 -8.88 0.58 -24.46
C ALA A 418 -7.58 -0.25 -24.46
N LEU A 419 -6.92 -0.43 -23.32
CA LEU A 419 -5.67 -1.22 -23.21
C LEU A 419 -5.88 -2.70 -23.53
N SER A 420 -6.90 -3.34 -22.94
CA SER A 420 -7.24 -4.72 -23.24
C SER A 420 -7.78 -4.88 -24.66
N SER A 421 -8.51 -3.90 -25.20
CA SER A 421 -8.91 -3.90 -26.61
C SER A 421 -7.71 -3.73 -27.54
N GLN A 422 -6.67 -2.99 -27.13
CA GLN A 422 -5.41 -2.90 -27.87
C GLN A 422 -4.65 -4.22 -27.80
N ALA A 423 -4.48 -4.82 -26.62
CA ALA A 423 -3.84 -6.12 -26.45
C ALA A 423 -4.59 -7.23 -27.22
N PHE A 424 -5.91 -7.25 -27.14
CA PHE A 424 -6.75 -8.17 -27.91
C PHE A 424 -6.60 -7.91 -29.41
N SER A 425 -6.62 -6.65 -29.86
CA SER A 425 -6.40 -6.30 -31.27
C SER A 425 -4.98 -6.56 -31.76
N CYS A 426 -3.99 -6.59 -30.87
CA CYS A 426 -2.61 -6.97 -31.18
C CYS A 426 -2.45 -8.49 -31.31
N ILE A 427 -3.27 -9.27 -30.58
CA ILE A 427 -3.23 -10.73 -30.68
C ILE A 427 -4.12 -11.19 -31.84
N ASP A 428 -5.35 -10.68 -31.96
CA ASP A 428 -6.32 -10.90 -33.03
C ASP A 428 -5.86 -10.24 -34.35
N GLN A 429 -4.79 -10.80 -34.94
CA GLN A 429 -4.13 -10.27 -36.13
C GLN A 429 -5.07 -10.28 -37.33
N ASN A 430 -5.93 -11.29 -37.44
CA ASN A 430 -6.90 -11.41 -38.53
C ASN A 430 -8.18 -10.56 -38.32
N ARG A 431 -8.36 -9.99 -37.12
CA ARG A 431 -9.45 -9.10 -36.71
C ARG A 431 -10.83 -9.74 -36.80
N ASP A 432 -10.93 -11.03 -36.57
CA ASP A 432 -12.20 -11.77 -36.60
C ASP A 432 -12.94 -11.77 -35.25
N GLY A 433 -12.31 -11.20 -34.22
CA GLY A 433 -12.87 -11.08 -32.88
C GLY A 433 -12.68 -12.32 -32.00
N ILE A 434 -11.88 -13.31 -32.44
CA ILE A 434 -11.62 -14.57 -31.74
C ILE A 434 -10.14 -14.94 -31.86
N ILE A 435 -9.42 -15.00 -30.73
CA ILE A 435 -8.02 -15.44 -30.73
C ILE A 435 -7.93 -16.93 -31.06
N CYS A 436 -7.21 -17.27 -32.13
CA CYS A 436 -6.99 -18.64 -32.57
C CYS A 436 -5.50 -19.01 -32.67
N LYS A 437 -5.19 -20.25 -33.09
CA LYS A 437 -3.80 -20.74 -33.15
C LYS A 437 -2.90 -19.92 -34.07
N SER A 438 -3.43 -19.41 -35.18
CA SER A 438 -2.65 -18.58 -36.10
C SER A 438 -2.27 -17.25 -35.46
N ASP A 439 -3.21 -16.62 -34.76
CA ASP A 439 -3.02 -15.36 -34.05
C ASP A 439 -1.92 -15.47 -32.98
N LEU A 440 -1.97 -16.52 -32.16
CA LEU A 440 -0.94 -16.79 -31.16
C LEU A 440 0.43 -17.03 -31.82
N ARG A 441 0.48 -17.86 -32.86
CA ARG A 441 1.73 -18.18 -33.57
C ARG A 441 2.37 -16.93 -34.18
N GLU A 442 1.57 -16.06 -34.77
CA GLU A 442 2.02 -14.81 -35.37
C GLU A 442 2.48 -13.79 -34.30
N THR A 443 1.72 -13.67 -33.22
CA THR A 443 2.07 -12.84 -32.05
C THR A 443 3.43 -13.24 -31.48
N TYR A 444 3.65 -14.53 -31.24
CA TYR A 444 4.94 -15.01 -30.71
C TYR A 444 6.09 -14.86 -31.70
N SER A 445 5.82 -15.00 -33.00
CA SER A 445 6.81 -14.72 -34.04
C SER A 445 7.24 -13.25 -34.04
N GLN A 446 6.34 -12.31 -33.76
CA GLN A 446 6.65 -10.88 -33.62
C GLN A 446 7.46 -10.59 -32.34
N LEU A 447 7.24 -11.37 -31.28
CA LEU A 447 8.01 -11.31 -30.03
C LEU A 447 9.34 -12.08 -30.07
N GLY A 448 9.79 -12.53 -31.26
CA GLY A 448 11.08 -13.18 -31.47
C GLY A 448 11.13 -14.67 -31.12
N LYS A 449 10.00 -15.30 -30.75
CA LYS A 449 9.87 -16.75 -30.54
C LYS A 449 9.35 -17.43 -31.81
N VAL A 450 10.27 -17.95 -32.62
CA VAL A 450 9.98 -18.44 -33.99
C VAL A 450 9.43 -19.88 -34.03
N SER A 451 9.52 -20.65 -32.95
CA SER A 451 9.00 -22.03 -32.91
C SER A 451 8.33 -22.37 -31.58
N ILE A 452 7.01 -22.38 -31.57
CA ILE A 452 6.20 -22.86 -30.44
C ILE A 452 5.55 -24.20 -30.82
N PRO A 453 5.72 -25.27 -30.02
CA PRO A 453 5.06 -26.54 -30.22
C PRO A 453 3.54 -26.41 -30.32
N GLU A 454 2.91 -27.20 -31.19
CA GLU A 454 1.47 -27.12 -31.43
C GLU A 454 0.65 -27.50 -30.18
N GLU A 455 1.17 -28.40 -29.35
CA GLU A 455 0.59 -28.81 -28.07
C GLU A 455 0.54 -27.65 -27.05
N GLU A 456 1.51 -26.74 -27.09
CA GLU A 456 1.56 -25.56 -26.21
C GLU A 456 0.52 -24.52 -26.65
N LEU A 457 0.38 -24.31 -27.96
CA LEU A 457 -0.69 -23.46 -28.51
C LEU A 457 -2.09 -24.02 -28.21
N ASP A 458 -2.25 -25.34 -28.26
CA ASP A 458 -3.49 -26.02 -27.85
C ASP A 458 -3.78 -25.81 -26.37
N ALA A 459 -2.77 -25.95 -25.51
CA ALA A 459 -2.91 -25.74 -24.07
C ALA A 459 -3.34 -24.30 -23.77
N MET A 460 -2.72 -23.31 -24.42
CA MET A 460 -3.08 -21.90 -24.27
C MET A 460 -4.53 -21.61 -24.66
N LEU A 461 -5.04 -22.23 -25.73
CA LEU A 461 -6.42 -22.05 -26.16
C LEU A 461 -7.43 -22.78 -25.25
N GLN A 462 -7.02 -23.88 -24.61
CA GLN A 462 -7.86 -24.63 -23.67
C GLN A 462 -8.04 -23.95 -22.32
N GLU A 463 -7.22 -22.94 -22.00
CA GLU A 463 -7.44 -22.11 -20.80
C GLU A 463 -8.77 -21.35 -20.89
N GLY A 464 -9.18 -20.95 -22.10
CA GLY A 464 -10.51 -20.42 -22.37
C GLY A 464 -11.59 -21.50 -22.28
N LYS A 465 -12.62 -21.29 -21.47
CA LYS A 465 -13.83 -22.14 -21.41
C LYS A 465 -14.73 -21.99 -22.66
N GLY A 466 -14.14 -21.97 -23.86
CA GLY A 466 -14.77 -21.68 -25.15
C GLY A 466 -13.88 -20.81 -26.07
N PRO A 467 -14.39 -20.40 -27.25
CA PRO A 467 -13.68 -19.49 -28.14
C PRO A 467 -13.25 -18.21 -27.40
N ILE A 468 -11.96 -17.87 -27.49
CA ILE A 468 -11.38 -16.72 -26.76
C ILE A 468 -11.75 -15.43 -27.50
N ASN A 469 -12.99 -14.99 -27.30
CA ASN A 469 -13.43 -13.65 -27.65
C ASN A 469 -12.99 -12.65 -26.57
N PHE A 470 -13.20 -11.35 -26.83
CA PHE A 470 -12.76 -10.28 -25.96
C PHE A 470 -13.16 -10.45 -24.48
N THR A 471 -14.38 -10.94 -24.22
CA THR A 471 -14.90 -11.16 -22.86
C THR A 471 -14.18 -12.31 -22.14
N VAL A 472 -13.91 -13.41 -22.85
CA VAL A 472 -13.17 -14.56 -22.30
C VAL A 472 -11.70 -14.17 -22.08
N PHE A 473 -11.11 -13.42 -23.00
CA PHE A 473 -9.73 -12.91 -22.89
C PHE A 473 -9.53 -12.05 -21.63
N LEU A 474 -10.45 -11.12 -21.34
CA LEU A 474 -10.43 -10.32 -20.12
C LEU A 474 -10.50 -11.17 -18.83
N THR A 475 -11.28 -12.26 -18.88
CA THR A 475 -11.42 -13.17 -17.74
C THR A 475 -10.12 -13.93 -17.48
N LEU A 476 -9.48 -14.47 -18.54
CA LEU A 476 -8.20 -15.18 -18.43
C LEU A 476 -7.06 -14.28 -17.98
N PHE A 477 -6.99 -13.06 -18.51
CA PHE A 477 -5.98 -12.06 -18.15
C PHE A 477 -6.10 -11.66 -16.67
N GLY A 478 -7.31 -11.59 -16.13
CA GLY A 478 -7.57 -11.30 -14.72
C GLY A 478 -7.23 -12.44 -13.76
N GLU A 479 -7.20 -13.69 -14.22
CA GLU A 479 -6.94 -14.90 -13.40
C GLU A 479 -5.43 -15.18 -13.21
N LYS A 480 -4.57 -14.83 -14.18
CA LYS A 480 -3.12 -15.16 -14.15
C LYS A 480 -2.18 -14.17 -13.45
N LEU A 481 -2.72 -13.14 -12.79
CA LEU A 481 -1.93 -12.11 -12.10
C LEU A 481 -1.46 -12.49 -10.67
N ASN A 482 -1.67 -13.72 -10.18
CA ASN A 482 -1.28 -14.16 -8.82
C ASN A 482 -0.31 -15.36 -8.86
N GLY A 483 0.98 -15.15 -8.53
CA GLY A 483 2.06 -16.09 -8.88
C GLY A 483 2.75 -16.87 -7.74
N THR A 484 2.09 -17.25 -6.65
CA THR A 484 2.70 -18.18 -5.66
C THR A 484 1.65 -18.94 -4.85
N ASP A 485 1.89 -20.22 -4.58
CA ASP A 485 1.01 -21.06 -3.77
C ASP A 485 0.97 -20.58 -2.31
N PRO A 486 -0.16 -20.75 -1.59
CA PRO A 486 -0.25 -20.39 -0.17
C PRO A 486 0.84 -21.09 0.66
N GLU A 487 1.37 -20.39 1.67
CA GLU A 487 2.44 -20.90 2.55
C GLU A 487 2.10 -22.28 3.15
N GLU A 488 0.83 -22.51 3.51
CA GLU A 488 0.38 -23.81 4.02
C GLU A 488 0.55 -24.96 3.01
N ALA A 489 0.36 -24.69 1.72
CA ALA A 489 0.52 -25.68 0.66
C ALA A 489 2.00 -26.02 0.45
N ILE A 490 2.86 -25.00 0.46
CA ILE A 490 4.32 -25.15 0.35
C ILE A 490 4.87 -25.89 1.58
N LEU A 491 4.45 -25.51 2.79
CA LEU A 491 4.79 -26.23 4.03
C LEU A 491 4.30 -27.68 4.02
N SER A 492 3.11 -27.94 3.48
CA SER A 492 2.57 -29.30 3.36
C SER A 492 3.40 -30.14 2.40
N ALA A 493 3.91 -29.54 1.32
CA ALA A 493 4.83 -30.20 0.42
C ALA A 493 6.16 -30.54 1.11
N PHE A 494 6.74 -29.61 1.89
CA PHE A 494 7.97 -29.88 2.64
C PHE A 494 7.81 -30.97 3.71
N ARG A 495 6.65 -31.05 4.37
CA ARG A 495 6.35 -32.13 5.34
C ARG A 495 6.41 -33.52 4.72
N MET A 496 6.23 -33.66 3.41
CA MET A 496 6.41 -34.96 2.74
C MET A 496 7.86 -35.46 2.78
N PHE A 497 8.83 -34.54 2.96
CA PHE A 497 10.27 -34.82 3.03
C PHE A 497 10.81 -34.82 4.47
N ASP A 498 9.97 -34.57 5.47
CA ASP A 498 10.31 -34.60 6.90
C ASP A 498 9.34 -35.52 7.67
N PRO A 499 9.45 -36.86 7.50
CA PRO A 499 8.56 -37.82 8.16
C PRO A 499 8.69 -37.82 9.69
N SER A 500 9.81 -37.32 10.21
CA SER A 500 10.09 -37.18 11.64
C SER A 500 9.51 -35.90 12.25
N GLY A 501 9.02 -34.96 11.43
CA GLY A 501 8.39 -33.72 11.85
C GLY A 501 9.34 -32.75 12.56
N GLN A 502 10.62 -32.79 12.22
CA GLN A 502 11.67 -32.00 12.86
C GLN A 502 11.71 -30.54 12.40
N GLY A 503 10.99 -30.19 11.33
CA GLY A 503 10.97 -28.84 10.77
C GLY A 503 12.15 -28.53 9.85
N VAL A 504 12.96 -29.53 9.49
CA VAL A 504 14.16 -29.37 8.67
C VAL A 504 14.24 -30.42 7.56
N VAL A 505 14.90 -30.09 6.44
CA VAL A 505 15.20 -31.02 5.34
C VAL A 505 16.70 -30.93 5.03
N ASN A 506 17.33 -32.06 4.72
CA ASN A 506 18.76 -32.08 4.38
C ASN A 506 19.02 -31.36 3.04
N LYS A 507 20.01 -30.46 3.02
CA LYS A 507 20.34 -29.64 1.84
C LYS A 507 20.72 -30.47 0.63
N ASP A 508 21.51 -31.53 0.79
CA ASP A 508 22.00 -32.32 -0.34
C ASP A 508 20.89 -33.20 -0.92
N GLU A 509 20.00 -33.73 -0.09
CA GLU A 509 18.82 -34.47 -0.55
C GLU A 509 17.83 -33.55 -1.27
N PHE A 510 17.59 -32.35 -0.73
CA PHE A 510 16.73 -31.36 -1.37
C PHE A 510 17.32 -30.85 -2.70
N LYS A 511 18.64 -30.63 -2.76
CA LYS A 511 19.38 -30.33 -4.00
C LYS A 511 19.16 -31.40 -5.06
N GLN A 512 19.25 -32.67 -4.70
CA GLN A 512 19.03 -33.77 -5.63
C GLN A 512 17.58 -33.77 -6.15
N LEU A 513 16.59 -33.49 -5.30
CA LEU A 513 15.19 -33.41 -5.72
C LEU A 513 14.96 -32.28 -6.73
N LEU A 514 15.46 -31.07 -6.47
CA LEU A 514 15.31 -29.91 -7.37
C LEU A 514 15.98 -30.11 -8.74
N LEU A 515 17.06 -30.89 -8.79
CA LEU A 515 17.76 -31.19 -10.05
C LEU A 515 17.15 -32.37 -10.83
N THR A 516 16.34 -33.22 -10.19
CA THR A 516 15.92 -34.51 -10.78
C THR A 516 14.41 -34.70 -10.90
N GLN A 517 13.59 -34.01 -10.10
CA GLN A 517 12.15 -34.20 -10.02
C GLN A 517 11.38 -32.95 -10.50
N ALA A 518 10.18 -33.16 -11.08
CA ALA A 518 9.30 -32.12 -11.61
C ALA A 518 10.00 -31.16 -12.61
N ASP A 519 9.67 -29.87 -12.59
CA ASP A 519 10.37 -28.86 -13.36
C ASP A 519 11.76 -28.65 -12.77
N LYS A 520 12.78 -29.03 -13.54
CA LYS A 520 14.15 -29.16 -13.05
C LYS A 520 14.83 -27.80 -13.00
N PHE A 521 15.38 -27.48 -11.84
CA PHE A 521 16.23 -26.32 -11.68
C PHE A 521 17.59 -26.61 -12.33
N SER A 522 18.20 -25.58 -12.89
CA SER A 522 19.61 -25.60 -13.29
C SER A 522 20.52 -25.58 -12.05
N PRO A 523 21.78 -26.06 -12.15
CA PRO A 523 22.72 -25.99 -11.04
C PRO A 523 22.92 -24.58 -10.48
N ALA A 524 22.85 -23.55 -11.33
CA ALA A 524 22.99 -22.15 -10.93
C ALA A 524 21.78 -21.64 -10.13
N GLU A 525 20.56 -21.99 -10.54
CA GLU A 525 19.33 -21.62 -9.81
C GLU A 525 19.28 -22.28 -8.42
N VAL A 526 19.76 -23.52 -8.30
CA VAL A 526 19.85 -24.19 -7.00
C VAL A 526 20.90 -23.54 -6.10
N GLU A 527 22.00 -23.03 -6.66
CA GLU A 527 23.01 -22.28 -5.89
C GLU A 527 22.48 -20.93 -5.41
N GLN A 528 21.73 -20.20 -6.24
CA GLN A 528 21.07 -18.95 -5.84
C GLN A 528 20.01 -19.18 -4.76
N LEU A 529 19.20 -20.23 -4.88
CA LEU A 529 18.22 -20.62 -3.87
C LEU A 529 18.89 -20.85 -2.50
N PHE A 530 20.01 -21.58 -2.47
CA PHE A 530 20.74 -21.82 -1.22
C PHE A 530 21.58 -20.64 -0.73
N ALA A 531 21.84 -19.63 -1.56
CA ALA A 531 22.48 -18.40 -1.10
C ALA A 531 21.53 -17.56 -0.22
N LEU A 532 20.23 -17.64 -0.50
CA LEU A 532 19.16 -16.94 0.21
C LEU A 532 18.54 -17.77 1.35
N THR A 533 18.86 -19.06 1.42
CA THR A 533 18.31 -19.97 2.43
C THR A 533 19.29 -20.17 3.58
N PRO A 534 18.94 -19.85 4.84
CA PRO A 534 19.78 -20.17 5.99
C PRO A 534 19.94 -21.70 6.12
N VAL A 535 21.18 -22.19 6.03
CA VAL A 535 21.52 -23.61 6.25
C VAL A 535 22.25 -23.72 7.59
N ASP A 536 21.81 -24.64 8.44
CA ASP A 536 22.45 -24.86 9.73
C ASP A 536 23.84 -25.52 9.59
N LEU A 537 24.60 -25.55 10.70
CA LEU A 537 25.96 -26.12 10.73
C LEU A 537 26.00 -27.63 10.44
N THR A 538 24.84 -28.31 10.41
CA THR A 538 24.70 -29.73 10.11
C THR A 538 24.25 -29.99 8.67
N GLY A 539 24.08 -28.93 7.87
CA GLY A 539 23.69 -29.03 6.46
C GLY A 539 22.18 -29.18 6.26
N ASN A 540 21.35 -28.82 7.24
CA ASN A 540 19.90 -28.86 7.11
C ASN A 540 19.32 -27.47 6.87
N ILE A 541 18.22 -27.44 6.13
CA ILE A 541 17.43 -26.26 5.81
C ILE A 541 16.20 -26.26 6.70
N ASP A 542 15.98 -25.17 7.44
CA ASP A 542 14.68 -24.92 8.06
C ASP A 542 13.69 -24.54 6.97
N TYR A 543 12.84 -25.49 6.58
CA TYR A 543 11.89 -25.28 5.50
C TYR A 543 10.73 -24.37 5.91
N LYS A 544 10.53 -24.09 7.22
CA LYS A 544 9.56 -23.07 7.64
C LYS A 544 10.12 -21.68 7.38
N SER A 545 11.39 -21.48 7.72
CA SER A 545 12.10 -20.24 7.41
C SER A 545 12.23 -20.05 5.89
N LEU A 546 12.56 -21.10 5.13
CA LEU A 546 12.57 -21.04 3.66
C LEU A 546 11.18 -20.74 3.08
N CYS A 547 10.13 -21.39 3.60
CA CYS A 547 8.77 -21.15 3.14
C CYS A 547 8.33 -19.70 3.43
N TYR A 548 8.70 -19.17 4.59
CA TYR A 548 8.50 -17.76 4.94
C TYR A 548 9.24 -16.85 3.96
N ILE A 549 10.53 -17.08 3.68
CA ILE A 549 11.31 -16.30 2.71
C ILE A 549 10.68 -16.34 1.31
N ILE A 550 10.22 -17.51 0.86
CA ILE A 550 9.54 -17.68 -0.44
C ILE A 550 8.23 -16.88 -0.52
N THR A 551 7.52 -16.73 0.60
CA THR A 551 6.19 -16.09 0.64
C THR A 551 6.19 -14.64 1.13
N HIS A 552 7.27 -14.19 1.78
CA HIS A 552 7.36 -12.90 2.47
C HIS A 552 8.63 -12.08 2.11
N GLY A 553 9.65 -12.69 1.50
CA GLY A 553 10.97 -12.07 1.27
C GLY A 553 11.94 -12.21 2.46
N ASP A 554 13.21 -11.85 2.26
CA ASP A 554 14.29 -11.99 3.26
C ASP A 554 14.34 -10.76 4.20
N GLU A 555 13.75 -10.87 5.40
CA GLU A 555 13.92 -9.90 6.48
C GLU A 555 15.21 -10.21 7.26
N LYS A 556 16.30 -9.53 6.94
CA LYS A 556 17.43 -9.39 7.86
C LYS A 556 17.68 -7.93 8.19
N GLU A 557 16.95 -7.44 9.19
CA GLU A 557 17.35 -6.34 10.06
C GLU A 557 18.01 -6.91 11.32
N GLU A 558 19.31 -6.66 11.49
CA GLU A 558 19.96 -6.46 12.79
C GLU A 558 20.77 -5.16 12.74
#